data_AF-A0AAE8N3U8-F1
#
_entry.id   AF-A0AAE8N3U8-F1
#
_cell.length_a   1.000
_cell.length_b   1.000
_cell.length_c   1.000
_cell.angle_alpha   90.00
_cell.angle_beta   90.00
_cell.angle_gamma   90.00
#
_symmetry.space_group_name_H-M   'P 1'
#
loop_
_entity.id
_entity.type
_entity.pdbx_description
1 polymer ?
#
loop_
_entity_poly.entity_id
_entity_poly.type
_entity_poly.pdbx_seq_one_letter_code
_entity_poly.pdbx_strand_id
1 'polypeptide(L)'
;MTVPVHVDALVVGAGVGGIYATHLLTRVGLSVKCIDNAGDVGGAWYLNRYPGTMSDTETYLYRYSWDKEDLQTYPWTHHYALRGFRNEM
;
A
#
# COMPACT_ATOMS: atom_id res chain seq x y z
N MET A 1 5.52 -1.26 33.03
CA MET A 1 5.17 -2.61 32.54
C MET A 1 4.17 -2.43 31.40
N THR A 2 4.48 -2.87 30.19
CA THR A 2 3.56 -2.80 29.05
C THR A 2 2.69 -4.06 29.03
N VAL A 3 1.37 -3.90 29.00
CA VAL A 3 0.45 -5.02 28.81
C VAL A 3 0.66 -5.60 27.41
N PRO A 4 0.80 -6.93 27.24
CA PRO A 4 0.90 -7.53 25.92
C PRO A 4 -0.33 -7.21 25.07
N VAL A 5 -0.12 -6.75 23.85
CA VAL A 5 -1.21 -6.56 22.89
C VAL A 5 -1.50 -7.90 22.23
N HIS A 6 -2.72 -8.38 22.39
CA HIS A 6 -3.23 -9.57 21.70
C HIS A 6 -3.99 -9.17 20.44
N VAL A 7 -3.72 -9.87 19.34
CA VAL A 7 -4.40 -9.72 18.05
C VAL A 7 -4.60 -11.10 17.43
N ASP A 8 -5.63 -11.25 16.62
CA ASP A 8 -5.86 -12.48 15.85
C ASP A 8 -4.82 -12.64 14.73
N ALA A 9 -4.34 -11.53 14.17
CA ALA A 9 -3.29 -11.53 13.16
C ALA A 9 -2.30 -10.36 13.31
N LEU A 10 -1.01 -10.68 13.17
CA LEU A 10 0.09 -9.71 13.02
C LEU A 10 0.59 -9.76 11.58
N VAL A 11 0.49 -8.63 10.87
CA VAL A 11 1.01 -8.46 9.52
C VAL A 11 2.35 -7.72 9.61
N VAL A 12 3.39 -8.29 9.00
CA VAL A 12 4.73 -7.68 8.95
C VAL A 12 4.98 -7.14 7.54
N GLY A 13 5.19 -5.83 7.46
CA GLY A 13 5.33 -5.05 6.23
C GLY A 13 4.03 -4.35 5.83
N ALA A 14 4.11 -3.06 5.54
CA ALA A 14 3.06 -2.16 5.08
C ALA A 14 3.26 -1.74 3.60
N GLY A 15 3.78 -2.67 2.79
CA GLY A 15 3.75 -2.58 1.33
C GLY A 15 2.41 -3.02 0.75
N VAL A 16 2.34 -3.16 -0.58
CA VAL A 16 1.11 -3.51 -1.31
C VAL A 16 0.43 -4.78 -0.75
N GLY A 17 1.21 -5.82 -0.47
CA GLY A 17 0.67 -7.07 0.10
C GLY A 17 0.15 -6.90 1.53
N GLY A 18 0.90 -6.19 2.38
CA GLY A 18 0.54 -5.98 3.77
C GLY A 18 -0.71 -5.13 3.96
N ILE A 19 -0.82 -4.04 3.20
CA ILE A 19 -2.02 -3.19 3.18
C ILE A 19 -3.25 -4.01 2.80
N TYR A 20 -3.15 -4.83 1.74
CA TYR A 20 -4.30 -5.62 1.30
C TYR A 20 -4.63 -6.77 2.24
N ALA A 21 -3.63 -7.43 2.83
CA ALA A 21 -3.83 -8.44 3.86
C ALA A 21 -4.55 -7.83 5.08
N THR A 22 -4.10 -6.67 5.58
CA THR A 22 -4.79 -5.96 6.67
C THR A 22 -6.22 -5.60 6.29
N HIS A 23 -6.45 -5.06 5.09
CA HIS A 23 -7.81 -4.76 4.60
C HIS A 23 -8.72 -6.00 4.61
N LEU A 24 -8.26 -7.13 4.05
CA LEU A 24 -9.07 -8.36 3.99
C LEU A 24 -9.33 -8.96 5.37
N LEU A 25 -8.30 -9.06 6.21
CA LEU A 25 -8.41 -9.66 7.55
C LEU A 25 -9.31 -8.82 8.45
N THR A 26 -9.22 -7.49 8.39
CA THR A 26 -10.14 -6.60 9.11
C THR A 26 -11.58 -6.74 8.60
N ARG A 27 -11.79 -6.93 7.28
CA ARG A 27 -13.14 -7.12 6.71
C ARG A 27 -13.82 -8.42 7.11
N VAL A 28 -13.06 -9.45 7.48
CA VAL A 28 -13.62 -10.70 8.04
C VAL A 28 -13.78 -10.64 9.57
N GLY A 29 -13.58 -9.46 10.17
CA GLY A 29 -13.85 -9.21 11.60
C GLY A 29 -12.71 -9.54 12.55
N LEU A 30 -11.50 -9.79 12.04
CA LEU A 30 -10.33 -10.07 12.89
C LEU A 30 -9.72 -8.78 13.45
N SER A 31 -9.19 -8.88 14.67
CA SER A 31 -8.29 -7.86 15.23
C SER A 31 -6.91 -8.02 14.58
N VAL A 32 -6.45 -6.97 13.89
CA VAL A 32 -5.22 -7.02 13.09
C VAL A 32 -4.30 -5.88 13.48
N LYS A 33 -3.01 -6.19 13.62
CA LYS A 33 -1.97 -5.16 13.72
C LYS A 33 -1.00 -5.31 12.55
N CYS A 34 -0.78 -4.23 11.81
CA CYS A 34 0.26 -4.14 10.81
C CYS A 34 1.45 -3.40 11.41
N ILE A 35 2.66 -3.93 11.21
CA ILE A 35 3.91 -3.27 11.61
C ILE A 35 4.85 -3.20 10.41
N ASP A 36 5.57 -2.08 10.28
CA ASP A 36 6.65 -1.92 9.31
C ASP A 36 7.80 -1.18 10.01
N ASN A 37 9.02 -1.40 9.51
CA ASN A 37 10.20 -0.63 9.90
C ASN A 37 10.26 0.72 9.17
N ALA A 38 9.57 0.85 8.04
CA ALA A 38 9.39 2.11 7.34
C ALA A 38 8.59 3.13 8.18
N GLY A 39 8.88 4.42 7.98
CA GLY A 39 8.17 5.50 8.66
C GLY A 39 6.75 5.77 8.15
N ASP A 40 6.39 5.18 7.01
CA ASP A 40 5.05 5.26 6.42
C ASP A 40 4.82 4.05 5.49
N VAL A 41 3.59 3.91 4.98
CA VAL A 41 3.18 2.83 4.08
C VAL A 41 3.82 2.95 2.70
N GLY A 42 3.83 1.84 1.95
CA GLY A 42 4.23 1.78 0.55
C GLY A 42 5.33 0.76 0.25
N GLY A 43 6.01 0.23 1.26
CA GLY A 43 7.02 -0.83 1.10
C GLY A 43 8.14 -0.43 0.14
N ALA A 44 8.32 -1.18 -0.95
CA ALA A 44 9.31 -0.86 -1.98
C ALA A 44 9.15 0.58 -2.52
N TRP A 45 7.92 1.08 -2.68
CA TRP A 45 7.70 2.46 -3.07
C TRP A 45 8.12 3.42 -1.96
N TYR A 46 7.86 3.12 -0.69
CA TYR A 46 8.33 3.98 0.41
C TYR A 46 9.86 4.18 0.39
N LEU A 47 10.60 3.07 0.23
CA LEU A 47 12.05 2.99 0.35
C LEU A 47 12.79 3.46 -0.93
N ASN A 48 12.32 3.06 -2.12
CA ASN A 48 12.98 3.41 -3.37
C ASN A 48 12.62 4.83 -3.79
N ARG A 49 13.58 5.75 -3.63
CA ARG A 49 13.43 7.18 -3.96
C ARG A 49 14.52 7.68 -4.90
N TYR A 50 15.24 6.78 -5.57
CA TYR A 50 16.23 7.18 -6.56
C TYR A 50 15.53 7.82 -7.78
N PRO A 51 16.18 8.76 -8.48
CA PRO A 51 15.60 9.41 -9.65
C PRO A 51 15.16 8.41 -10.71
N GLY A 52 13.95 8.58 -11.25
CA GLY A 52 13.40 7.69 -12.28
C GLY A 52 12.79 6.38 -11.75
N THR A 53 12.58 6.24 -10.44
CA THR A 53 11.87 5.06 -9.89
C THR A 53 10.46 4.95 -10.49
N MET A 54 10.23 3.84 -11.19
CA MET A 54 9.01 3.56 -11.96
C MET A 54 8.67 2.06 -11.91
N SER A 55 7.42 1.72 -12.19
CA SER A 55 6.99 0.33 -12.41
C SER A 55 7.19 -0.05 -13.87
N ASP A 56 7.61 -1.28 -14.12
CA ASP A 56 7.60 -1.88 -15.48
C ASP A 56 6.20 -2.39 -15.86
N THR A 57 5.29 -2.49 -14.90
CA THR A 57 3.88 -2.81 -15.18
C THR A 57 3.12 -1.52 -15.44
N GLU A 58 2.34 -1.51 -16.52
CA GLU A 58 1.49 -0.37 -16.87
C GLU A 58 0.53 -0.02 -15.73
N THR A 59 0.28 1.27 -15.54
CA THR A 59 -0.47 1.82 -14.41
C THR A 59 -1.87 1.22 -14.27
N TYR A 60 -2.54 0.91 -15.38
CA TYR A 60 -3.88 0.33 -15.36
C TYR A 60 -3.92 -1.09 -14.74
N LEU A 61 -2.79 -1.81 -14.73
CA LEU A 61 -2.62 -3.10 -14.08
C LEU A 61 -1.91 -3.00 -12.73
N TYR A 62 -1.02 -2.02 -12.55
CA TYR A 62 -0.22 -1.87 -11.34
C TYR A 62 -0.99 -1.16 -10.21
N ARG A 63 -2.13 -1.73 -9.82
CA ARG A 63 -3.03 -1.17 -8.82
C ARG A 63 -3.90 -2.23 -8.16
N TYR A 64 -4.62 -1.85 -7.10
CA TYR A 64 -5.65 -2.70 -6.55
C TYR A 64 -6.89 -2.77 -7.45
N SER A 65 -7.59 -3.91 -7.43
CA SER A 65 -8.78 -4.14 -8.25
C SER A 65 -10.07 -4.35 -7.45
N TRP A 66 -9.99 -4.28 -6.12
CA TRP A 66 -11.10 -4.52 -5.19
C TRP A 66 -12.04 -3.31 -5.09
N ASP A 67 -11.51 -2.09 -5.19
CA ASP A 67 -12.29 -0.85 -5.19
C ASP A 67 -12.71 -0.50 -6.62
N LYS A 68 -14.00 -0.65 -6.92
CA LYS A 68 -14.52 -0.41 -8.26
C LYS A 68 -14.66 1.08 -8.58
N GLU A 69 -14.84 1.93 -7.57
CA GLU A 69 -14.92 3.36 -7.75
C GLU A 69 -13.54 3.92 -8.08
N ASP A 70 -12.52 3.56 -7.30
CA ASP A 70 -11.12 3.96 -7.54
C ASP A 70 -10.64 3.56 -8.94
N LEU A 71 -11.00 2.36 -9.41
CA LEU A 71 -10.67 1.91 -10.76
C LEU A 71 -11.17 2.86 -11.85
N GLN A 72 -12.30 3.55 -11.64
CA GLN A 72 -12.89 4.49 -12.59
C GLN A 72 -12.43 5.94 -12.38
N THR A 73 -12.22 6.35 -11.12
CA THR A 73 -12.06 7.77 -10.78
C THR A 73 -10.60 8.19 -10.58
N TYR A 74 -9.68 7.26 -10.30
CA TYR A 74 -8.31 7.64 -9.96
C TYR A 74 -7.60 8.30 -11.15
N PRO A 75 -7.04 9.51 -10.98
CA PRO A 75 -6.53 10.33 -12.06
C PRO A 75 -5.09 9.93 -12.44
N TRP A 76 -4.91 8.75 -13.04
CA TRP A 76 -3.60 8.35 -13.54
C TRP A 76 -3.18 9.22 -14.73
N THR A 77 -2.05 9.90 -14.58
CA THR A 77 -1.53 10.85 -15.57
C THR A 77 -0.50 10.23 -16.53
N HIS A 78 0.03 9.06 -16.20
CA HIS A 78 1.13 8.42 -16.93
C HIS A 78 0.84 6.94 -17.19
N HIS A 79 1.37 6.46 -18.33
CA HIS A 79 1.22 5.07 -18.76
C HIS A 79 1.87 4.07 -17.80
N TYR A 80 2.95 4.47 -17.13
CA TYR A 80 3.64 3.73 -16.09
C TYR A 80 3.67 4.52 -14.77
N ALA A 81 3.59 3.81 -13.64
CA ALA A 81 3.51 4.44 -12.32
C ALA A 81 4.88 4.99 -11.89
N LEU A 82 4.97 6.31 -11.70
CA LEU A 82 6.18 7.02 -11.26
C LEU A 82 6.09 7.35 -9.76
N ARG A 83 7.20 7.13 -9.03
CA ARG A 83 7.27 7.45 -7.59
C ARG A 83 7.32 8.96 -7.28
N GLY A 84 7.64 9.79 -8.27
CA GLY A 84 8.14 11.15 -8.07
C GLY A 84 7.19 12.32 -8.38
N PHE A 85 5.95 12.09 -8.82
CA PHE A 85 5.01 13.20 -8.99
C PHE A 85 4.06 13.27 -7.80
N ARG A 86 4.40 14.11 -6.83
CA ARG A 86 3.36 14.71 -5.99
C ARG A 86 2.62 15.70 -6.89
N ASN A 87 1.31 15.53 -7.03
CA ASN A 87 0.42 16.62 -7.42
C ASN A 87 0.39 17.62 -6.25
N GLU A 88 1.48 18.38 -6.06
CA GLU A 88 1.43 19.66 -5.37
C GLU A 88 1.20 20.71 -6.46
N MET A 89 -0.08 20.94 -6.77
CA MET A 89 -0.64 22.20 -7.28
C MET A 89 -1.82 22.57 -6.39
#